data_AF-A0A2N5YPF0-F1
#
_entry.id   AF-A0A2N5YPF0-F1
#
_cell.length_a   1.000
_cell.length_b   1.000
_cell.length_c   1.000
_cell.angle_alpha   90.00
_cell.angle_beta   90.00
_cell.angle_gamma   90.00
#
_symmetry.space_group_name_H-M   'P 1'
#
loop_
_entity.id
_entity.type
_entity.pdbx_description
1 polymer ?
#
loop_
_entity_poly.entity_id
_entity_poly.type
_entity_poly.pdbx_seq_one_letter_code
_entity_poly.pdbx_strand_id
1 'polypeptide(L)'
;MKKLKYNILFLLLVVFSSYGFANEEEYVKKMHKEWDVNESTLLEIQNKFGDITVKNITENKVMMDIIITVKAKDQKDADKKTSFISINFPISDNHITAITEIDS
;
A
#
# COMPACT_ATOMS: atom_id res chain seq x y z
N MET A 1 -3.40 -52.35 22.16
CA MET A 1 -4.03 -51.02 22.40
C MET A 1 -3.05 -49.85 22.36
N LYS A 2 -1.84 -49.93 22.94
CA LYS A 2 -0.88 -48.80 22.95
C LYS A 2 -0.42 -48.35 21.56
N LYS A 3 -0.07 -49.27 20.64
CA LYS A 3 0.33 -48.94 19.26
C LYS A 3 -0.76 -48.24 18.44
N LEU A 4 -2.03 -48.60 18.67
CA LEU A 4 -3.17 -47.95 18.02
C LEU A 4 -3.34 -46.49 18.49
N LYS A 5 -3.10 -46.23 19.78
CA LYS A 5 -3.09 -44.86 20.34
C LYS A 5 -1.95 -44.01 19.78
N TYR A 6 -0.75 -44.57 19.61
CA TYR A 6 0.38 -43.85 18.99
C TYR A 6 0.16 -43.56 17.50
N ASN A 7 -0.44 -44.48 16.75
CA ASN A 7 -0.81 -44.25 15.34
C ASN A 7 -1.86 -43.14 15.20
N ILE A 8 -2.84 -43.10 16.09
CA ILE A 8 -3.86 -42.03 16.12
C ILE A 8 -3.24 -40.69 16.51
N LEU A 9 -2.32 -40.66 17.48
CA LEU A 9 -1.61 -39.45 17.89
C LEU A 9 -0.73 -38.91 16.75
N PHE A 10 -0.06 -39.80 16.02
CA PHE A 10 0.77 -39.43 14.86
C PHE A 10 -0.09 -38.90 13.71
N LEU A 11 -1.25 -39.51 13.45
CA LEU A 11 -2.21 -39.04 12.46
C LEU A 11 -2.77 -37.64 12.82
N LEU A 12 -3.04 -37.40 14.11
CA LEU A 12 -3.46 -36.08 14.59
C LEU A 12 -2.37 -35.03 14.35
N LEU A 13 -1.10 -35.36 14.65
CA LEU A 13 0.02 -34.43 14.49
C LEU A 13 0.24 -33.99 13.04
N VAL A 14 0.01 -34.90 12.08
CA VAL A 14 0.12 -34.62 10.63
C VAL A 14 -1.03 -33.76 10.11
N VAL A 15 -2.23 -33.88 10.68
CA VAL A 15 -3.38 -33.03 10.30
C VAL A 15 -3.24 -31.60 10.86
N PHE A 16 -2.56 -31.42 12.01
CA PHE A 16 -2.34 -30.10 12.59
C PHE A 16 -1.21 -29.30 11.92
N SER A 17 -0.28 -29.93 11.21
CA SER A 17 0.84 -29.23 10.56
C SER A 17 0.46 -28.45 9.30
N SER A 18 -0.75 -28.65 8.75
CA SER A 18 -1.21 -27.99 7.51
C SER A 18 -1.85 -26.61 7.72
N TYR A 19 -2.08 -26.18 8.97
CA TYR A 19 -2.70 -24.88 9.27
C TYR A 19 -1.71 -23.69 9.28
N GLY A 20 -0.46 -23.90 8.87
CA GLY A 20 0.64 -22.93 9.06
C GLY A 20 0.85 -21.88 7.97
N PHE A 21 0.17 -21.96 6.82
CA PHE A 21 0.41 -21.03 5.70
C PHE A 21 -0.69 -19.97 5.63
N ALA A 22 -0.47 -18.84 6.30
CA ALA A 22 -1.19 -17.61 5.99
C ALA A 22 -0.62 -17.07 4.67
N ASN A 23 -1.39 -17.16 3.59
CA ASN A 23 -1.02 -16.52 2.33
C ASN A 23 -1.23 -15.01 2.49
N GLU A 24 -0.22 -14.22 2.15
CA GLU A 24 -0.40 -12.77 2.03
C GLU A 24 -1.04 -12.46 0.67
N GLU A 25 -2.11 -11.68 0.69
CA GLU A 25 -2.79 -11.16 -0.49
C GLU A 25 -2.39 -9.69 -0.72
N GLU A 26 -2.55 -9.21 -1.96
CA GLU A 26 -2.27 -7.81 -2.30
C GLU A 26 -3.50 -6.93 -2.04
N TYR A 27 -3.30 -5.87 -1.26
CA TYR A 27 -4.29 -4.84 -0.95
C TYR A 27 -3.86 -3.52 -1.58
N VAL A 28 -4.81 -2.84 -2.22
CA VAL A 28 -4.54 -1.62 -2.98
C VAL A 28 -5.36 -0.46 -2.42
N LYS A 29 -4.68 0.62 -2.03
CA LYS A 29 -5.27 1.91 -1.67
C LYS A 29 -5.00 2.91 -2.79
N LYS A 30 -6.06 3.47 -3.35
CA LYS A 30 -5.98 4.47 -4.42
C LYS A 30 -6.36 5.85 -3.91
N MET A 31 -5.65 6.87 -4.36
CA MET A 31 -5.96 8.26 -4.12
C MET A 31 -5.90 9.01 -5.43
N HIS A 32 -6.89 9.87 -5.65
CA HIS A 32 -6.95 10.73 -6.82
C HIS A 32 -7.04 12.18 -6.33
N LYS A 33 -6.19 13.03 -6.90
CA LYS A 33 -6.16 14.46 -6.58
C LYS A 33 -5.98 15.28 -7.85
N GLU A 34 -6.71 16.39 -7.90
CA GLU A 34 -6.66 17.32 -9.01
C GLU A 34 -6.45 18.74 -8.47
N TRP A 35 -5.70 19.53 -9.23
CA TRP A 35 -5.49 20.95 -8.99
C TRP A 35 -5.56 21.70 -10.32
N ASP A 36 -6.24 22.84 -10.30
CA ASP A 36 -6.16 23.82 -11.39
C ASP A 36 -4.81 24.53 -11.30
N VAL A 37 -4.12 24.66 -12.43
CA VAL A 37 -2.77 25.25 -12.50
C VAL A 37 -2.71 26.38 -13.51
N ASN A 38 -1.69 27.23 -13.36
CA ASN A 38 -1.37 28.29 -14.30
C ASN A 38 0.11 28.19 -14.72
N GLU A 39 0.55 29.08 -15.61
CA GLU A 39 1.91 29.06 -16.17
C GLU A 39 3.02 29.22 -15.12
N SER A 40 2.70 29.77 -13.94
CA SER A 40 3.65 29.95 -12.84
C SER A 40 3.57 28.86 -11.77
N THR A 41 2.77 27.82 -11.99
CA THR A 41 2.64 26.72 -11.02
C THR A 41 3.85 25.80 -11.06
N LEU A 42 4.49 25.62 -9.90
CA LEU A 42 5.55 24.63 -9.69
C LEU A 42 4.94 23.31 -9.18
N LEU A 43 5.39 22.18 -9.72
CA LEU A 43 5.06 20.84 -9.24
C LEU A 43 6.32 20.20 -8.62
N GLU A 44 6.24 19.87 -7.34
CA GLU A 44 7.28 19.15 -6.61
C GLU A 44 6.75 17.80 -6.14
N ILE A 45 7.45 16.72 -6.51
CA ILE A 45 7.12 15.35 -6.11
C ILE A 45 8.33 14.76 -5.41
N GLN A 46 8.14 14.36 -4.14
CA GLN A 46 9.13 13.61 -3.38
C GLN A 46 8.56 12.21 -3.07
N ASN A 47 8.98 11.23 -3.86
CA ASN A 47 8.60 9.83 -3.65
C ASN A 47 9.69 9.11 -2.83
N LYS A 48 9.26 8.40 -1.78
CA LYS A 48 10.15 7.58 -0.95
C LYS A 48 10.30 6.15 -1.49
N PHE A 49 9.28 5.61 -2.15
CA PHE A 49 9.29 4.26 -2.72
C PHE A 49 8.28 4.11 -3.86
N GLY A 50 8.65 3.32 -4.88
CA GLY A 50 7.83 3.04 -6.07
C GLY A 50 8.24 3.85 -7.29
N ASP A 51 7.44 3.77 -8.34
CA ASP A 51 7.68 4.44 -9.62
C ASP A 51 6.83 5.69 -9.77
N ILE A 52 7.41 6.75 -10.36
CA ILE A 52 6.66 7.94 -10.80
C ILE A 52 6.56 7.92 -12.32
N THR A 53 5.35 8.05 -12.85
CA THR A 53 5.11 8.24 -14.29
C THR A 53 4.45 9.59 -14.52
N VAL A 54 5.12 10.47 -15.27
CA VAL A 54 4.59 11.79 -15.64
C VAL A 54 4.12 11.76 -17.09
N LYS A 55 2.90 12.24 -17.32
CA LYS A 55 2.33 12.39 -18.66
C LYS A 55 1.90 13.83 -18.87
N ASN A 56 2.29 14.40 -20.00
CA ASN A 56 1.86 15.74 -20.37
C ASN A 56 0.48 15.66 -21.05
N ILE A 57 -0.45 16.50 -20.59
CA ILE A 57 -1.81 16.64 -21.12
C ILE A 57 -2.03 18.11 -21.51
N THR A 58 -2.98 18.37 -22.41
CA THR A 58 -3.23 19.72 -22.95
C THR A 58 -4.04 20.61 -22.00
N GLU A 59 -4.51 20.09 -20.87
CA GLU A 59 -5.33 20.84 -19.90
C GLU A 59 -4.45 21.57 -18.88
N ASN A 60 -4.89 22.75 -18.43
CA ASN A 60 -4.25 23.51 -17.35
C ASN A 60 -4.57 22.91 -15.97
N LYS A 61 -4.28 21.61 -15.82
CA LYS A 61 -4.55 20.84 -14.62
C LYS A 61 -3.40 19.89 -14.32
N VAL A 62 -3.12 19.71 -13.05
CA VAL A 62 -2.30 18.61 -12.55
C VAL A 62 -3.23 17.59 -11.91
N MET A 63 -3.18 16.36 -12.43
CA MET A 63 -3.89 15.21 -11.88
C MET A 63 -2.87 14.21 -11.37
N MET A 64 -3.07 13.70 -10.15
CA MET A 64 -2.25 12.65 -9.55
C MET A 64 -3.10 11.46 -9.15
N ASP A 65 -2.81 10.32 -9.78
CA ASP A 65 -3.29 9.01 -9.39
C ASP A 65 -2.21 8.30 -8.57
N ILE A 66 -2.48 8.12 -7.29
CA ILE A 66 -1.55 7.47 -6.37
C ILE A 66 -2.09 6.10 -6.00
N ILE A 67 -1.25 5.08 -6.18
CA ILE A 67 -1.58 3.68 -5.90
C ILE A 67 -0.58 3.16 -4.87
N ILE A 68 -1.08 2.81 -3.68
CA ILE A 68 -0.30 2.18 -2.63
C ILE A 68 -0.71 0.72 -2.58
N THR A 69 0.25 -0.18 -2.82
CA THR A 69 0.03 -1.63 -2.77
C THR A 69 0.81 -2.23 -1.60
N VAL A 70 0.12 -2.99 -0.76
CA VAL A 70 0.74 -3.73 0.36
C VAL A 70 0.34 -5.19 0.31
N LYS A 71 1.23 -6.09 0.74
CA LYS A 71 0.90 -7.49 0.98
C LYS A 71 0.49 -7.68 2.43
N ALA A 72 -0.65 -8.32 2.68
CA ALA A 72 -1.19 -8.51 4.02
C ALA A 72 -2.01 -9.80 4.09
N LYS A 73 -2.12 -10.35 5.29
CA LYS A 73 -2.91 -11.58 5.53
C LYS A 73 -4.42 -11.34 5.60
N ASP A 74 -4.82 -10.12 5.94
CA ASP A 74 -6.20 -9.68 6.11
C ASP A 74 -6.30 -8.15 5.98
N GLN A 75 -7.53 -7.63 5.86
CA GLN A 75 -7.78 -6.19 5.72
C GLN A 75 -7.24 -5.37 6.89
N LYS A 76 -7.27 -5.91 8.12
CA LYS A 76 -6.80 -5.19 9.31
C LYS A 76 -5.28 -5.02 9.29
N ASP A 77 -4.55 -6.04 8.85
CA ASP A 77 -3.11 -5.97 8.62
C ASP A 77 -2.78 -5.02 7.47
N ALA A 78 -3.58 -5.01 6.40
CA ALA A 78 -3.43 -4.06 5.29
C ALA A 78 -3.64 -2.61 5.75
N ASP A 79 -4.69 -2.33 6.53
CA ASP A 79 -4.97 -0.99 7.07
C ASP A 79 -3.85 -0.51 7.99
N LYS A 80 -3.31 -1.42 8.83
CA LYS A 80 -2.15 -1.12 9.67
C LYS A 80 -0.91 -0.83 8.83
N LYS A 81 -0.61 -1.63 7.79
CA LYS A 81 0.56 -1.39 6.93
C LYS A 81 0.42 -0.08 6.15
N THR A 82 -0.76 0.20 5.62
CA THR A 82 -1.03 1.45 4.88
C THR A 82 -1.13 2.68 5.78
N SER A 83 -1.41 2.54 7.08
CA SER A 83 -1.43 3.69 8.01
C SER A 83 -0.04 4.30 8.24
N PHE A 84 1.03 3.53 8.03
CA PHE A 84 2.39 4.05 8.08
C PHE A 84 2.77 4.86 6.83
N ILE A 85 1.96 4.79 5.76
CA ILE A 85 2.23 5.47 4.50
C ILE A 85 1.26 6.65 4.37
N SER A 86 1.80 7.85 4.49
CA SER A 86 1.06 9.10 4.34
C SER A 86 1.59 9.89 3.14
N ILE A 87 0.71 10.67 2.53
CA ILE A 87 1.07 11.54 1.40
C ILE A 87 0.61 12.93 1.78
N ASN A 88 1.59 13.79 2.03
CA ASN A 88 1.36 15.16 2.44
C ASN A 88 1.34 16.06 1.22
N PHE A 89 0.38 16.97 1.22
CA PHE A 89 0.24 18.02 0.21
C PHE A 89 0.36 19.39 0.88
N PRO A 90 1.59 19.83 1.22
CA PRO A 90 1.82 21.19 1.72
C PRO A 90 1.19 22.21 0.78
N ILE A 91 0.43 23.15 1.34
CA ILE A 91 -0.24 24.18 0.56
C ILE A 91 0.67 25.40 0.50
N SER A 92 1.05 25.78 -0.71
CA SER A 92 1.71 27.04 -1.01
C SER A 92 1.13 27.64 -2.29
N ASP A 93 1.05 28.96 -2.36
CA ASP A 93 0.54 29.65 -3.55
C ASP A 93 1.33 29.23 -4.78
N ASN A 94 0.62 28.75 -5.81
CA ASN A 94 1.17 28.26 -7.07
C ASN A 94 2.27 27.19 -6.92
N HIS A 95 2.31 26.44 -5.81
CA HIS A 95 3.25 25.36 -5.65
C HIS A 95 2.54 24.12 -5.09
N ILE A 96 2.42 23.12 -5.96
CA ILE A 96 1.81 21.83 -5.66
C ILE A 96 2.92 20.89 -5.24
N THR A 97 2.89 20.50 -3.98
CA THR A 97 3.87 19.59 -3.41
C THR A 97 3.19 18.27 -3.05
N ALA A 98 3.80 17.14 -3.40
CA ALA A 98 3.36 15.81 -2.98
C ALA A 98 4.55 15.05 -2.38
N ILE A 99 4.52 14.83 -1.07
CA ILE A 99 5.61 14.19 -0.33
C ILE A 99 5.09 12.90 0.28
N THR A 100 5.78 11.79 -0.02
CA THR A 100 5.53 10.51 0.64
C THR A 100 6.30 10.45 1.95
N GLU A 101 5.57 10.28 3.04
CA GLU A 101 6.14 10.01 4.36
C GLU A 101 5.83 8.57 4.75
N ILE A 102 6.86 7.89 5.27
CA ILE A 102 6.72 6.54 5.82
C ILE A 102 7.15 6.62 7.28
N ASP A 103 6.17 6.52 8.16
CA ASP A 103 6.38 6.47 9.61
C ASP A 103 7.17 5.19 9.94
N SER A 104 8.21 5.34 10.76
CA SER A 104 9.16 4.28 11.12
C SER A 104 8.83 3.66 12.47
#